data_AF-A0A512H7K1-F1
#
_entry.id   AF-A0A512H7K1-F1
#
_cell.length_a   1.000
_cell.length_b   1.000
_cell.length_c   1.000
_cell.angle_alpha   90.00
_cell.angle_beta   90.00
_cell.angle_gamma   90.00
#
_symmetry.space_group_name_H-M   'P 1'
#
loop_
_entity.id
_entity.type
_entity.pdbx_description
1 polymer ?
#
loop_
_entity_poly.entity_id
_entity_poly.type
_entity_poly.pdbx_seq_one_letter_code
_entity_poly.pdbx_strand_id
1 'polypeptide(L)' 'MDEMQVAVDIYFIHHNEKRPHQGRVMNGRTPLKAFKEGIPQPDPKGEKTTPPSPNTATAA' A
#
# COMPACT_ATOMS: atom_id res chain seq x y z
N MET A 1 16.63 7.95 -22.77
CA MET A 1 15.93 7.11 -21.78
C MET A 1 16.20 5.69 -22.20
N ASP A 2 16.87 4.91 -21.37
CA ASP A 2 17.18 3.51 -21.71
C ASP A 2 15.90 2.68 -21.65
N GLU A 3 15.67 1.83 -22.64
CA GLU A 3 14.42 1.06 -22.81
C GLU A 3 14.09 0.18 -21.60
N MET A 4 15.13 -0.30 -20.90
CA MET A 4 15.01 -1.04 -19.64
C MET A 4 14.37 -0.21 -18.53
N GLN A 5 14.70 1.07 -18.42
CA GLN A 5 14.11 1.94 -17.42
C GLN A 5 12.62 2.16 -17.71
N VAL A 6 12.27 2.38 -18.98
CA VAL A 6 10.88 2.55 -19.41
C VAL A 6 10.05 1.30 -19.11
N ALA A 7 10.59 0.11 -19.40
CA ALA A 7 9.90 -1.15 -19.12
C ALA A 7 9.63 -1.35 -17.62
N VAL A 8 10.62 -1.03 -16.77
CA VAL A 8 10.50 -1.12 -15.32
C VAL A 8 9.46 -0.12 -14.79
N ASP A 9 9.46 1.11 -15.27
CA ASP A 9 8.51 2.14 -14.85
C ASP A 9 7.07 1.73 -15.21
N ILE A 10 6.87 1.22 -16.43
CA ILE A 10 5.57 0.70 -16.89
C ILE A 10 5.10 -0.46 -15.99
N TYR A 11 6.01 -1.39 -15.66
CA TYR A 11 5.70 -2.51 -14.79
C TYR A 11 5.21 -2.03 -13.41
N PHE A 12 5.93 -1.09 -12.77
CA PHE A 12 5.55 -0.60 -11.45
C PHE A 12 4.20 0.12 -11.44
N ILE A 13 3.93 0.97 -12.43
CA ILE A 13 2.62 1.64 -12.55
C ILE A 13 1.51 0.59 -12.66
N HIS A 14 1.67 -0.39 -13.56
CA HIS A 14 0.64 -1.40 -13.76
C HIS A 14 0.44 -2.29 -12.52
N HIS A 15 1.52 -2.70 -11.86
CA HIS A 15 1.46 -3.53 -10.66
C HIS A 15 0.81 -2.81 -9.47
N ASN A 16 1.16 -1.53 -9.25
CA ASN A 16 0.71 -0.76 -8.09
C ASN A 16 -0.71 -0.20 -8.24
N GLU A 17 -1.14 0.10 -9.47
CA GLU A 17 -2.39 0.83 -9.70
C GLU A 17 -3.49 -0.01 -10.32
N LYS A 18 -3.16 -1.03 -11.11
CA LYS A 18 -4.14 -1.70 -11.99
C LYS A 18 -4.44 -3.13 -11.62
N ARG A 19 -3.58 -3.81 -10.86
CA ARG A 19 -3.77 -5.21 -10.48
C ARG A 19 -4.26 -5.34 -9.04
N PRO A 20 -5.53 -5.72 -8.82
CA PRO A 20 -5.99 -6.29 -7.57
C PRO A 20 -5.15 -7.51 -7.20
N HIS A 21 -4.60 -7.54 -5.99
CA HIS A 21 -3.84 -8.71 -5.50
C HIS A 21 -4.56 -9.36 -4.32
N GLN A 22 -4.59 -10.69 -4.29
CA GLN A 22 -5.15 -11.48 -3.19
C GLN A 22 -4.07 -11.90 -2.17
N GLY A 23 -3.13 -11.00 -1.91
CA GLY A 23 -2.05 -11.20 -0.92
C GLY A 23 -2.46 -10.82 0.50
N ARG A 24 -1.58 -11.13 1.46
CA ARG A 24 -1.72 -10.73 2.88
C ARG A 24 -1.97 -9.21 2.95
N VAL A 25 -3.01 -8.80 3.69
CA VAL A 25 -3.41 -7.38 3.90
C VAL A 25 -3.99 -6.66 2.66
N MET A 26 -3.97 -7.27 1.48
CA MET A 26 -4.45 -6.62 0.25
C MET A 26 -5.97 -6.70 0.10
N ASN A 27 -6.61 -7.81 0.47
CA ASN A 27 -8.07 -8.01 0.38
C ASN A 27 -8.65 -7.66 -1.01
N GLY A 28 -7.93 -8.00 -2.08
CA GLY A 28 -8.34 -7.64 -3.45
C GLY A 28 -8.18 -6.16 -3.82
N ARG A 29 -7.55 -5.34 -2.97
CA ARG A 29 -7.16 -3.97 -3.33
C ARG A 29 -5.88 -3.98 -4.16
N THR A 30 -5.61 -2.86 -4.82
CA THR A 30 -4.31 -2.59 -5.45
C THR A 30 -3.30 -2.13 -4.41
N PRO A 31 -1.98 -2.32 -4.62
CA PRO A 31 -0.97 -1.95 -3.62
C PRO A 31 -1.06 -0.48 -3.22
N LEU A 32 -1.26 0.41 -4.20
CA LEU A 32 -1.39 1.84 -3.94
C LEU A 32 -2.60 2.17 -3.06
N LYS A 33 -3.74 1.48 -3.26
CA LYS A 33 -4.95 1.68 -2.47
C LYS A 33 -4.75 1.21 -1.03
N ALA A 34 -4.21 0.00 -0.85
CA ALA A 34 -3.93 -0.54 0.49
C ALA A 34 -2.95 0.35 1.26
N PHE A 35 -1.92 0.89 0.59
CA PHE A 35 -0.98 1.84 1.19
C PHE A 35 -1.67 3.12 1.66
N LYS A 36 -2.43 3.80 0.79
CA LYS A 36 -3.13 5.06 1.12
C LYS A 36 -4.11 4.89 2.28
N GLU A 37 -4.83 3.78 2.32
CA GLU A 37 -5.77 3.47 3.41
C GLU A 37 -5.07 3.09 4.72
N GLY A 38 -3.80 2.68 4.66
CA GLY A 38 -2.97 2.42 5.84
C GLY A 38 -2.31 3.67 6.42
N ILE A 39 -2.38 4.82 5.75
CA ILE A 39 -1.87 6.10 6.28
C ILE A 39 -2.91 6.63 7.28
N PRO A 40 -2.56 6.80 8.56
CA PRO A 40 -3.45 7.43 9.53
C PRO A 40 -3.85 8.82 9.04
N GLN A 41 -5.14 9.11 9.04
CA GLN A 41 -5.60 10.47 8.80
C GLN A 41 -5.23 11.32 10.02
N PRO A 42 -4.79 12.57 9.81
CA PRO A 42 -4.57 13.47 10.93
C PRO A 42 -5.90 13.65 11.67
N ASP A 43 -5.91 13.39 12.97
CA ASP A 43 -7.04 13.73 13.81
C ASP A 43 -7.31 15.23 13.73
N PRO A 44 -8.57 15.71 13.83
CA PRO A 44 -8.88 17.15 13.81
C PRO A 44 -8.17 17.97 14.91
N LYS A 45 -7.47 17.32 15.85
CA LYS A 45 -6.61 17.93 16.89
C LYS A 45 -5.10 17.89 16.58
N GLY A 46 -4.67 17.39 15.43
CA GLY A 46 -3.26 17.42 15.00
C GLY A 46 -2.34 16.45 15.74
N GLU A 47 -2.89 15.52 16.52
CA GLU A 47 -2.10 14.43 17.11
C GLU A 47 -1.88 13.36 16.05
N LYS A 48 -0.61 13.13 15.68
CA LYS A 48 -0.24 12.02 14.80
C LYS A 48 -0.41 10.74 15.60
N THR A 49 -1.50 10.01 15.40
CA THR A 49 -1.64 8.65 15.92
C THR A 49 -0.67 7.75 15.16
N THR A 50 0.41 7.36 15.84
CA THR A 50 1.36 6.36 15.34
C THR A 50 0.60 5.09 14.98
N PRO A 51 0.69 4.56 13.75
CA PRO A 51 -0.02 3.34 13.41
C PRO A 51 0.54 2.17 14.25
N PRO A 52 -0.32 1.30 14.80
CA PRO A 52 0.15 0.13 15.52
C PRO A 52 0.98 -0.75 14.59
N SER A 53 2.16 -1.14 15.08
CA SER A 53 3.10 -2.03 14.40
C SER A 53 2.40 -3.33 13.96
N PRO A 54 2.60 -3.82 12.73
CA PRO A 54 1.85 -4.95 12.16
C PRO A 54 2.12 -6.32 12.80
N ASN A 55 2.83 -6.39 13.94
CA ASN A 55 3.14 -7.66 14.62
C ASN A 55 2.08 -8.13 15.63
N THR A 56 0.89 -7.52 15.70
CA THR A 56 -0.21 -8.02 16.53
C THR A 56 -1.41 -8.43 15.69
N ALA A 57 -1.28 -9.53 14.94
CA ALA A 57 -2.43 -10.27 14.43
C ALA A 57 -2.20 -11.78 14.57
N THR A 58 -2.83 -12.31 15.62
CA THR A 58 -3.30 -13.69 15.83
C THR A 58 -2.31 -14.72 16.41
N ALA A 59 -2.23 -14.72 17.75
CA ALA A 59 -2.39 -15.95 18.53
C ALA A 59 -3.88 -16.10 18.87
N ALA A 60 -4.53 -17.11 18.31
CA ALA A 60 -5.78 -17.73 18.77
C ALA A 60 -6.07 -18.94 17.87
#